data_AF-A0AAN5AJG3-F1
#
_entry.id   AF-A0AAN5AJG3-F1
#
_cell.length_a   1.000
_cell.length_b   1.000
_cell.length_c   1.000
_cell.angle_alpha   90.00
_cell.angle_beta   90.00
_cell.angle_gamma   90.00
#
_symmetry.space_group_name_H-M   'P 1'
#
loop_
_entity.id
_entity.type
_entity.pdbx_description
1 polymer ?
#
loop_
_entity_poly.entity_id
_entity_poly.type
_entity_poly.pdbx_seq_one_letter_code
_entity_poly.pdbx_strand_id
1 'polypeptide(L)'
;MKFNFELLPEDFIHFNYYYGWYRPEKKKLRVIIYLYPFLAVLAVLAVQNSGQVFSIPNLITLGLTVAISPFIGRLYRKLIKSKSLKYLRQNPAAHITGERAIALTENNLILSADEEIVSTIKWESMHSFREDQLFYYLFITSQQAVIVPKRIFQEKEQEFRKFAERKIAATK
;
A
#
# COMPACT_ATOMS: atom_id res chain seq x y z
N MET A 1 1.65 6.79 -25.82
CA MET A 1 0.47 5.92 -25.59
C MET A 1 -0.46 6.58 -24.60
N LYS A 2 -1.78 6.50 -24.79
CA LYS A 2 -2.78 7.06 -23.85
C LYS A 2 -3.73 5.95 -23.40
N PHE A 3 -4.01 5.89 -22.11
CA PHE A 3 -4.98 4.97 -21.52
C PHE A 3 -5.95 5.77 -20.65
N ASN A 4 -7.25 5.55 -20.85
CA ASN A 4 -8.31 6.15 -20.04
C ASN A 4 -8.84 5.09 -19.09
N PHE A 5 -9.14 5.49 -17.86
CA PHE A 5 -9.60 4.59 -16.82
C PHE A 5 -10.28 5.35 -15.68
N GLU A 6 -11.16 4.66 -14.98
CA GLU A 6 -11.75 5.18 -13.76
C GLU A 6 -10.97 4.63 -12.55
N LEU A 7 -10.58 5.55 -11.65
CA LEU A 7 -10.03 5.22 -10.33
C LEU A 7 -11.16 5.18 -9.30
N LEU A 8 -11.42 3.99 -8.79
CA LEU A 8 -12.41 3.77 -7.75
C LEU A 8 -11.84 4.10 -6.36
N PRO A 9 -12.67 4.51 -5.38
CA PRO A 9 -12.24 4.66 -3.98
C PRO A 9 -11.52 3.41 -3.43
N GLU A 10 -11.96 2.22 -3.86
CA GLU A 10 -11.38 0.94 -3.53
C GLU A 10 -9.92 0.83 -3.99
N ASP A 11 -9.58 1.37 -5.17
CA ASP A 11 -8.22 1.36 -5.71
C ASP A 11 -7.28 2.21 -4.82
N PHE A 12 -7.78 3.35 -4.35
CA PHE A 12 -7.04 4.22 -3.42
C PHE A 12 -6.85 3.56 -2.04
N ILE A 13 -7.89 2.90 -1.52
CA ILE A 13 -7.79 2.12 -0.27
C ILE A 13 -6.77 1.00 -0.43
N HIS A 14 -6.79 0.29 -1.56
CA HIS A 14 -5.87 -0.79 -1.87
C HIS A 14 -4.43 -0.29 -1.92
N PHE A 15 -4.17 0.84 -2.60
CA PHE A 15 -2.86 1.49 -2.59
C PHE A 15 -2.38 1.83 -1.18
N ASN A 16 -3.23 2.45 -0.35
CA ASN A 16 -2.86 2.79 1.02
C ASN A 16 -2.56 1.54 1.87
N TYR A 17 -3.28 0.46 1.62
CA TYR A 17 -3.04 -0.82 2.28
C TYR A 17 -1.74 -1.48 1.80
N TYR A 18 -1.46 -1.45 0.49
CA TYR A 18 -0.19 -1.88 -0.10
C TYR A 18 0.97 -1.09 0.52
N TYR A 19 0.88 0.23 0.50
CA TYR A 19 1.87 1.16 1.02
C TYR A 19 2.15 0.97 2.52
N GLY A 20 1.10 0.89 3.33
CA GLY A 20 1.20 0.82 4.79
C GLY A 20 1.56 -0.56 5.33
N TRP A 21 1.09 -1.63 4.69
CA TRP A 21 1.16 -2.99 5.23
C TRP A 21 1.93 -3.98 4.36
N TYR A 22 1.62 -4.03 3.06
CA TYR A 22 2.04 -5.15 2.20
C TYR A 22 3.43 -4.98 1.59
N ARG A 23 3.91 -3.73 1.49
CA ARG A 23 5.25 -3.41 1.00
C ARG A 23 6.33 -4.32 1.60
N PRO A 24 7.24 -4.88 0.79
CA PRO A 24 8.30 -5.77 1.28
C PRO A 24 9.13 -5.16 2.42
N GLU A 25 9.38 -3.85 2.35
CA GLU A 25 10.15 -3.11 3.36
C GLU A 25 9.47 -3.13 4.74
N LYS A 26 8.14 -3.32 4.79
CA LYS A 26 7.34 -3.40 6.02
C LYS A 26 7.26 -4.81 6.61
N LYS A 27 7.92 -5.82 6.03
CA LYS A 27 7.91 -7.20 6.56
C LYS A 27 8.40 -7.27 8.01
N LYS A 28 9.51 -6.60 8.33
CA LYS A 28 10.05 -6.54 9.72
C LYS A 28 9.05 -5.91 10.68
N LEU A 29 8.43 -4.80 10.29
CA LEU A 29 7.41 -4.13 11.10
C LEU A 29 6.21 -5.04 11.37
N ARG A 30 5.71 -5.76 10.36
CA ARG A 30 4.61 -6.73 10.54
C ARG A 30 4.98 -7.83 11.53
N VAL A 31 6.18 -8.40 11.41
CA VAL A 31 6.67 -9.42 12.34
C VAL A 31 6.72 -8.86 13.77
N ILE A 32 7.24 -7.65 13.95
CA ILE A 32 7.26 -6.98 15.27
C ILE A 32 5.84 -6.77 15.79
N ILE A 33 4.91 -6.29 14.97
CA ILE A 33 3.51 -6.06 15.39
C ILE A 33 2.83 -7.35 15.86
N TYR A 34 3.12 -8.48 15.23
CA TYR A 34 2.56 -9.78 15.64
C TYR A 34 3.26 -10.40 16.85
N LEU A 35 4.58 -10.20 16.98
CA LEU A 35 5.38 -10.76 18.09
C LEU A 35 5.33 -9.92 19.36
N TYR A 36 5.23 -8.60 19.25
CA TYR A 36 5.32 -7.68 20.38
C TYR A 36 4.27 -7.95 21.47
N PRO A 37 2.96 -8.12 21.15
CA PRO A 37 1.95 -8.44 22.17
C PRO A 37 2.27 -9.75 22.90
N PHE A 38 2.76 -10.76 22.17
CA PHE A 38 3.15 -12.04 22.73
C PHE A 38 4.35 -11.93 23.67
N LEU A 39 5.41 -11.22 23.25
CA LEU A 39 6.59 -10.97 24.08
C LEU A 39 6.27 -10.14 25.32
N ALA A 40 5.38 -9.14 25.19
CA ALA A 40 4.95 -8.32 26.31
C ALA A 40 4.21 -9.14 27.37
N VAL A 41 3.26 -9.99 26.94
CA VAL A 41 2.52 -10.88 27.85
C VAL A 41 3.47 -11.90 28.50
N LEU A 42 4.37 -12.50 27.72
CA LEU A 42 5.38 -13.43 28.24
C LEU A 42 6.27 -12.78 29.31
N ALA A 43 6.74 -11.55 29.07
CA ALA A 43 7.59 -10.84 30.03
C ALA A 43 6.86 -10.60 31.37
N VAL A 44 5.60 -10.18 31.32
CA VAL A 44 4.76 -9.98 32.52
C VAL A 44 4.58 -11.30 33.27
N LEU A 45 4.27 -12.39 32.57
CA LEU A 45 4.09 -13.70 33.19
C LEU A 45 5.39 -14.25 33.78
N ALA A 46 6.54 -14.03 33.12
CA ALA A 46 7.85 -14.46 33.62
C ALA A 46 8.22 -13.76 34.94
N VAL A 47 7.92 -12.46 35.08
CA VAL A 47 8.13 -11.72 36.33
C VAL A 47 7.21 -12.23 37.43
N GLN A 48 5.92 -12.41 37.13
CA GLN A 48 4.92 -12.87 38.10
C GLN A 48 5.19 -14.30 38.62
N ASN A 49 5.74 -15.16 37.78
CA ASN A 49 5.98 -16.58 38.11
C ASN A 49 7.47 -16.87 38.33
N SER A 50 8.28 -15.87 38.70
CA SER A 50 9.69 -16.06 39.01
C SER A 50 9.88 -17.16 40.08
N GLY A 51 10.40 -18.32 39.68
CA GLY A 51 10.60 -19.49 40.55
C GLY A 51 9.44 -20.49 40.63
N GLN A 52 8.34 -20.31 39.87
CA GLN A 52 7.20 -21.23 39.84
C GLN A 52 6.82 -21.64 38.40
N VAL A 53 6.15 -22.79 38.25
CA VAL A 53 5.63 -23.27 36.96
C VAL A 53 4.42 -22.44 36.55
N PHE A 54 4.22 -22.21 35.25
CA PHE A 54 3.03 -21.51 34.75
C PHE A 54 1.74 -22.21 35.18
N SER A 55 0.86 -21.47 35.86
CA SER A 55 -0.48 -21.92 36.22
C SER A 55 -1.40 -21.99 35.00
N ILE A 56 -2.52 -22.72 35.11
CA ILE A 56 -3.53 -22.85 34.05
C ILE A 56 -4.03 -21.47 33.54
N PRO A 57 -4.32 -20.48 34.40
CA PRO A 57 -4.68 -19.12 33.95
C PRO A 57 -3.63 -18.44 33.06
N ASN A 58 -2.34 -18.68 33.32
CA ASN A 58 -1.25 -18.11 32.51
C ASN A 58 -1.26 -18.72 31.09
N LEU A 59 -1.49 -20.02 30.99
CA LEU A 59 -1.60 -20.73 29.71
C LEU A 59 -2.82 -20.27 28.91
N ILE A 60 -3.95 -20.03 29.58
CA ILE A 60 -5.15 -19.46 28.94
C ILE A 60 -4.85 -18.06 28.39
N THR A 61 -4.20 -17.20 29.19
CA THR A 61 -3.82 -15.84 28.78
C THR A 61 -2.89 -15.83 27.55
N LEU A 62 -1.91 -16.73 27.52
CA LEU A 62 -1.03 -16.92 26.35
C LEU A 62 -1.81 -17.42 25.13
N GLY A 63 -2.68 -18.42 25.31
CA GLY A 63 -3.52 -18.96 24.25
C GLY A 63 -4.41 -17.87 23.63
N LEU A 64 -5.05 -17.04 24.45
CA LEU A 64 -5.87 -15.92 23.98
C LEU A 64 -5.04 -14.87 23.23
N THR A 65 -3.83 -14.57 23.71
CA THR A 65 -2.94 -13.59 23.06
C THR A 65 -2.56 -14.06 21.64
N VAL A 66 -2.23 -15.34 21.48
CA VAL A 66 -1.95 -15.94 20.16
C VAL A 66 -3.21 -15.97 19.30
N ALA A 67 -4.36 -16.33 19.87
CA ALA A 67 -5.64 -16.38 19.15
C ALA A 67 -6.09 -15.01 18.63
N ILE A 68 -5.79 -13.92 19.34
CA ILE A 68 -6.16 -12.55 18.95
C ILE A 68 -5.17 -11.97 17.92
N SER A 69 -3.92 -12.40 17.91
CA SER A 69 -2.87 -11.93 17.00
C SER A 69 -3.30 -11.79 15.51
N PRO A 70 -3.96 -12.77 14.86
CA PRO A 70 -4.42 -12.63 13.47
C PRO A 70 -5.46 -11.51 13.27
N PHE A 71 -6.21 -11.12 14.30
CA PHE A 71 -7.18 -10.03 14.21
C PHE A 71 -6.53 -8.64 14.09
N ILE A 72 -5.26 -8.49 14.51
CA ILE A 72 -4.51 -7.21 14.40
C ILE A 72 -4.43 -6.76 12.94
N GLY A 73 -4.14 -7.68 12.01
CA GLY A 73 -4.09 -7.37 10.58
C GLY A 73 -5.44 -6.93 10.01
N ARG A 74 -6.54 -7.54 10.48
CA ARG A 74 -7.91 -7.15 10.10
C ARG A 74 -8.26 -5.76 10.64
N LEU A 75 -7.89 -5.47 11.88
CA LEU A 75 -8.11 -4.15 12.49
C LEU A 75 -7.33 -3.08 11.74
N TYR A 76 -6.05 -3.33 11.42
CA TYR A 76 -5.22 -2.41 10.65
C TYR A 76 -5.82 -2.09 9.28
N ARG A 77 -6.33 -3.11 8.57
CA ARG A 77 -7.05 -2.92 7.30
C ARG A 77 -8.28 -2.03 7.46
N LYS A 78 -9.09 -2.25 8.50
CA LYS A 78 -10.27 -1.40 8.80
C LYS A 78 -9.88 0.05 9.08
N LEU A 79 -8.81 0.26 9.85
CA LEU A 79 -8.29 1.60 10.15
C LEU A 79 -7.83 2.33 8.89
N ILE A 80 -7.08 1.65 8.01
CA ILE A 80 -6.67 2.22 6.72
C ILE A 80 -7.89 2.58 5.88
N LYS A 81 -8.85 1.66 5.72
CA LYS A 81 -10.08 1.92 4.96
C LYS A 81 -10.82 3.16 5.48
N SER A 82 -11.00 3.26 6.80
CA SER A 82 -11.67 4.41 7.43
C SER A 82 -10.91 5.71 7.18
N LYS A 83 -9.58 5.73 7.35
CA LYS A 83 -8.75 6.91 7.08
C LYS A 83 -8.77 7.33 5.61
N SER A 84 -8.63 6.38 4.69
CA SER A 84 -8.66 6.64 3.25
C SER A 84 -10.02 7.20 2.82
N LEU A 85 -11.13 6.62 3.26
CA LEU A 85 -12.46 7.15 2.96
C LEU A 85 -12.68 8.54 3.56
N LYS A 86 -12.22 8.77 4.79
CA LYS A 86 -12.28 10.10 5.41
C LYS A 86 -11.48 11.12 4.59
N TYR A 87 -10.28 10.76 4.15
CA TYR A 87 -9.43 11.63 3.32
C TYR A 87 -10.09 11.98 1.98
N LEU A 88 -10.67 10.99 1.29
CA LEU A 88 -11.40 11.23 0.03
C LEU A 88 -12.59 12.18 0.23
N ARG A 89 -13.37 11.99 1.30
CA ARG A 89 -14.50 12.88 1.63
C ARG A 89 -14.07 14.30 1.96
N GLN A 90 -12.92 14.46 2.61
CA GLN A 90 -12.39 15.78 3.00
C GLN A 90 -11.72 16.52 1.84
N ASN A 91 -11.31 15.81 0.78
CA ASN A 91 -10.56 16.38 -0.34
C ASN A 91 -11.20 16.01 -1.69
N PRO A 92 -12.46 16.41 -1.96
CA PRO A 92 -13.12 16.12 -3.23
C PRO A 92 -12.39 16.75 -4.43
N ALA A 93 -11.82 17.95 -4.24
CA ALA A 93 -11.08 18.67 -5.29
C ALA A 93 -9.66 18.13 -5.54
N ALA A 94 -9.20 17.11 -4.80
CA ALA A 94 -7.88 16.52 -5.06
C ALA A 94 -7.88 15.58 -6.28
N HIS A 95 -9.03 15.43 -6.96
CA HIS A 95 -9.25 14.57 -8.13
C HIS A 95 -8.68 13.16 -7.95
N ILE A 96 -8.70 12.61 -6.72
CA ILE A 96 -8.01 11.36 -6.37
C ILE A 96 -8.65 10.15 -7.07
N THR A 97 -9.97 10.15 -7.16
CA THR A 97 -10.84 9.15 -7.78
C THR A 97 -11.61 9.75 -8.95
N GLY A 98 -12.23 8.91 -9.78
CA GLY A 98 -12.99 9.34 -10.96
C GLY A 98 -12.26 9.06 -12.27
N GLU A 99 -12.73 9.69 -13.35
CA GLU A 99 -12.20 9.50 -14.70
C GLU A 99 -10.81 10.11 -14.85
N ARG A 100 -9.89 9.28 -15.32
CA ARG A 100 -8.48 9.60 -15.44
C ARG A 100 -7.93 9.14 -16.78
N ALA A 101 -6.92 9.85 -17.24
CA ALA A 101 -6.10 9.39 -18.36
C ALA A 101 -4.62 9.46 -18.00
N ILE A 102 -3.87 8.47 -18.46
CA ILE A 102 -2.41 8.45 -18.41
C ILE A 102 -1.88 8.47 -19.84
N ALA A 103 -1.09 9.48 -20.17
CA ALA A 103 -0.38 9.56 -21.43
C ALA A 103 1.13 9.45 -21.21
N LEU A 104 1.71 8.45 -21.84
CA LEU A 104 3.13 8.13 -21.82
C LEU A 104 3.77 8.73 -23.07
N THR A 105 4.64 9.70 -22.85
CA THR A 105 5.51 10.29 -23.88
C THR A 105 6.95 9.87 -23.60
N GLU A 106 7.87 10.17 -24.52
CA GLU A 106 9.28 9.81 -24.33
C GLU A 106 9.91 10.48 -23.12
N ASN A 107 9.49 11.71 -22.80
CA ASN A 107 10.11 12.53 -21.75
C ASN A 107 9.26 12.61 -20.48
N ASN A 108 7.93 12.55 -20.64
CA ASN A 108 6.98 12.81 -19.57
C ASN A 108 5.88 11.75 -19.48
N LEU A 109 5.38 11.58 -18.26
CA LEU A 109 4.10 10.97 -17.94
C LEU A 109 3.10 12.08 -17.63
N ILE A 110 2.03 12.14 -18.40
CA ILE A 110 0.97 13.14 -18.26
C ILE A 110 -0.24 12.46 -17.63
N LEU A 111 -0.76 13.06 -16.57
CA LEU A 111 -1.99 12.67 -15.91
C LEU A 111 -3.06 13.70 -16.19
N SER A 112 -4.20 13.21 -16.63
CA SER A 112 -5.41 14.01 -16.82
C SER A 112 -6.55 13.48 -15.97
N ALA A 113 -7.43 14.38 -15.54
CA ALA A 113 -8.72 14.07 -14.95
C ALA A 113 -9.76 14.90 -15.70
N ASP A 114 -10.88 14.30 -16.10
CA ASP A 114 -11.96 14.99 -16.83
C ASP A 114 -11.43 15.80 -18.04
N GLU A 115 -10.51 15.21 -18.80
CA GLU A 115 -9.80 15.80 -19.96
C GLU A 115 -8.82 16.96 -19.66
N GLU A 116 -8.79 17.49 -18.45
CA GLU A 116 -7.82 18.50 -18.02
C GLU A 116 -6.50 17.88 -17.57
N ILE A 117 -5.36 18.51 -17.92
CA ILE A 117 -4.04 18.07 -17.47
C ILE A 117 -3.85 18.46 -16.01
N VAL A 118 -3.87 17.46 -15.13
CA VAL A 118 -3.68 17.65 -13.67
C VAL A 118 -2.21 17.64 -13.31
N SER A 119 -1.40 16.82 -13.99
CA SER A 119 0.02 16.71 -13.66
C SER A 119 0.85 16.26 -14.86
N THR A 120 2.05 16.81 -14.98
CA THR A 120 3.08 16.37 -15.93
C THR A 120 4.33 16.04 -15.15
N ILE A 121 4.76 14.78 -15.20
CA ILE A 121 5.86 14.24 -14.41
C ILE A 121 6.96 13.78 -15.37
N LYS A 122 8.17 14.28 -15.19
CA LYS A 122 9.33 13.82 -15.96
C LYS A 122 9.71 12.41 -15.54
N TRP A 123 10.12 11.56 -16.48
CA TRP A 123 10.63 10.22 -16.14
C TRP A 123 11.85 10.27 -15.22
N GLU A 124 12.67 11.32 -15.38
CA GLU A 124 13.86 11.59 -14.57
C GLU A 124 13.55 11.85 -13.08
N SER A 125 12.36 12.34 -12.76
CA SER A 125 11.97 12.60 -11.36
C SER A 125 11.29 11.42 -10.70
N MET A 126 11.13 10.29 -11.40
CA MET A 126 10.51 9.10 -10.81
C MET A 126 11.49 8.36 -9.90
N HIS A 127 11.10 8.22 -8.64
CA HIS A 127 11.87 7.52 -7.62
C HIS A 127 11.93 6.01 -7.85
N SER A 128 10.80 5.37 -8.16
CA SER A 128 10.76 3.91 -8.34
C SER A 128 9.50 3.39 -9.00
N PHE A 129 9.65 2.28 -9.72
CA PHE A 129 8.54 1.45 -10.20
C PHE A 129 8.29 0.27 -9.24
N ARG A 130 7.02 0.04 -8.89
CA ARG A 130 6.58 -1.12 -8.12
C ARG A 130 5.27 -1.66 -8.69
N GLU A 131 4.97 -2.90 -8.40
CA GLU A 131 3.72 -3.54 -8.80
C GLU A 131 3.20 -4.47 -7.71
N ASP A 132 1.91 -4.73 -7.75
CA ASP A 132 1.30 -5.89 -7.10
C ASP A 132 0.43 -6.67 -8.10
N GLN A 133 -0.48 -7.51 -7.63
CA GLN A 133 -1.35 -8.32 -8.49
C GLN A 133 -2.34 -7.47 -9.32
N LEU A 134 -2.71 -6.28 -8.84
CA LEU A 134 -3.82 -5.49 -9.41
C LEU A 134 -3.36 -4.15 -9.98
N PHE A 135 -2.23 -3.60 -9.52
CA PHE A 135 -1.81 -2.25 -9.85
C PHE A 135 -0.32 -2.15 -10.16
N TYR A 136 -0.01 -1.16 -10.99
CA TYR A 136 1.30 -0.56 -11.12
C TYR A 136 1.36 0.75 -10.30
N TYR A 137 2.48 0.95 -9.62
CA TYR A 137 2.73 2.13 -8.79
C TYR A 137 4.00 2.83 -9.26
N LEU A 138 3.83 4.01 -9.86
CA LEU A 138 4.94 4.86 -10.29
C LEU A 138 5.18 5.91 -9.22
N PHE A 139 6.20 5.69 -8.39
CA PHE A 139 6.53 6.56 -7.28
C PHE A 139 7.28 7.80 -7.76
N ILE A 140 6.71 8.97 -7.46
CA ILE A 140 7.34 10.28 -7.64
C ILE A 140 8.24 10.54 -6.43
N THR A 141 7.76 10.21 -5.23
CA THR A 141 8.52 10.28 -3.98
C THR A 141 8.36 8.97 -3.20
N SER A 142 9.00 8.87 -2.04
CA SER A 142 8.84 7.70 -1.16
C SER A 142 7.39 7.46 -0.71
N GLN A 143 6.54 8.51 -0.73
CA GLN A 143 5.16 8.50 -0.22
C GLN A 143 4.09 8.74 -1.30
N GLN A 144 4.44 9.35 -2.43
CA GLN A 144 3.50 9.71 -3.48
C GLN A 144 3.73 8.84 -4.72
N ALA A 145 2.66 8.21 -5.21
CA ALA A 145 2.68 7.44 -6.44
C ALA A 145 1.47 7.72 -7.31
N VAL A 146 1.68 7.55 -8.61
CA VAL A 146 0.63 7.35 -9.60
C VAL A 146 0.15 5.90 -9.52
N ILE A 147 -1.15 5.73 -9.29
CA ILE A 147 -1.82 4.42 -9.23
C ILE A 147 -2.36 4.12 -10.62
N VAL A 148 -1.92 3.01 -11.23
CA VAL A 148 -2.39 2.60 -12.54
C VAL A 148 -2.93 1.17 -12.46
N PRO A 149 -4.24 0.96 -12.62
CA PRO A 149 -4.83 -0.37 -12.56
C PRO A 149 -4.36 -1.26 -13.74
N LYS A 150 -3.95 -2.50 -13.46
CA LYS A 150 -3.50 -3.44 -14.50
C LYS A 150 -4.61 -3.79 -15.50
N ARG A 151 -5.87 -3.78 -15.04
CA ARG A 151 -7.08 -4.05 -15.84
C ARG A 151 -7.21 -3.19 -17.10
N ILE A 152 -6.51 -2.06 -17.19
CA ILE A 152 -6.60 -1.13 -18.33
C ILE A 152 -5.71 -1.55 -19.51
N PHE A 153 -4.71 -2.40 -19.26
CA PHE A 153 -3.65 -2.63 -20.22
C PHE A 153 -3.90 -3.78 -21.19
N GLN A 154 -4.84 -4.70 -20.90
CA GLN A 154 -5.15 -5.86 -21.76
C GLN A 154 -3.85 -6.48 -22.35
N GLU A 155 -3.74 -6.60 -23.68
CA GLU A 155 -2.55 -7.15 -24.36
C GLU A 155 -1.31 -6.23 -24.32
N LYS A 156 -1.49 -4.94 -24.02
CA LYS A 156 -0.43 -3.92 -23.96
C LYS A 156 0.27 -3.86 -22.59
N GLU A 157 -0.07 -4.76 -21.67
CA GLU A 157 0.50 -4.77 -20.32
C GLU A 157 2.02 -4.96 -20.32
N GLN A 158 2.51 -5.92 -21.11
CA GLN A 158 3.95 -6.18 -21.17
C GLN A 158 4.71 -5.01 -21.79
N GLU A 159 4.11 -4.35 -22.78
CA GLU A 159 4.71 -3.18 -23.44
C GLU A 159 4.81 -2.01 -22.46
N PHE A 160 3.72 -1.72 -21.73
CA PHE A 160 3.72 -0.71 -20.69
C PHE A 160 4.79 -0.96 -19.63
N ARG A 161 4.84 -2.20 -19.12
CA ARG A 161 5.79 -2.60 -18.09
C ARG A 161 7.23 -2.40 -18.55
N LYS A 162 7.59 -2.93 -19.72
CA LYS A 162 8.95 -2.78 -20.29
C LYS A 162 9.30 -1.32 -20.52
N PHE A 163 8.35 -0.52 -21.01
CA PHE A 163 8.56 0.91 -21.23
C PHE A 163 8.86 1.64 -19.91
N ALA A 164 8.04 1.41 -18.88
CA ALA A 164 8.19 2.05 -17.57
C ALA A 164 9.49 1.63 -16.88
N GLU A 165 9.81 0.33 -16.89
CA GLU A 165 11.06 -0.19 -16.33
C GLU A 165 12.29 0.41 -17.02
N ARG A 166 12.31 0.45 -18.36
CA ARG A 166 13.42 1.03 -19.13
C ARG A 166 13.62 2.51 -18.81
N LYS A 167 12.53 3.29 -18.75
CA LYS A 167 12.62 4.75 -18.51
C LYS A 167 13.08 5.07 -17.09
N ILE A 168 12.69 4.28 -16.10
CA ILE A 168 13.08 4.50 -14.70
C ILE A 168 14.48 3.95 -14.41
N ALA A 169 14.91 2.89 -15.10
CA ALA A 169 16.27 2.36 -14.99
C ALA A 169 17.32 3.28 -15.63
N ALA A 170 16.99 3.93 -16.75
CA ALA A 170 17.91 4.86 -17.44
C ALA A 170 18.23 6.15 -16.64
N THR A 171 17.46 6.42 -15.59
CA THR A 171 17.62 7.60 -14.72
C THR A 171 18.56 7.35 -13.54
N LYS A 172 18.86 6.09 -13.22
CA LYS A 172 19.75 5.70 -12.10
C LYS A 172 21.17 5.43 -12.58
#